data_AF-A0A955V0W7-F1
#
_entry.id   AF-A0A955V0W7-F1
#
_cell.length_a   1.000
_cell.length_b   1.000
_cell.length_c   1.000
_cell.angle_alpha   90.00
_cell.angle_beta   90.00
_cell.angle_gamma   90.00
#
_symmetry.space_group_name_H-M   'P 1'
#
loop_
_entity.id
_entity.type
_entity.pdbx_description
1 polymer ?
#
loop_
_entity_poly.entity_id
_entity_poly.type
_entity_poly.pdbx_seq_one_letter_code
_entity_poly.pdbx_strand_id
1 'polypeptide(L)'
;LDAAAAARAATASELDAARFALATTQHEQGAESAAWAALDRIASGDPQATTVARHAAALVASPWQNPDRAFHAESARSVRRAVATEIFGRYASGPRYRALPAEVAYLIDAPVIAQTALSTPFRLLLSPLQGGPRPDWRRGAAIAAYRYLERFPDGEHVRERVEWLFEYEEDRENALGALRLADWIPDFDAERRAELAEEAAAQQLDRAVDARRRDTRAQLLRGVVREFPDSEAGKQAGLRARDEREKGTPQRIRMTRGFLAENPRIAGPLGLGIDPMLLDGSLHNGELHDEGVSFLGGRVVELALVAQSGEPKDEPERVRARVGAERLARTVALLEESALLGVELDADDAQTVDGSRDLYLERARLGLTDEVDARPTAESTYVYRGLRERYGLVRGRESILPFDLVLQGSLGELGLGAFPRWRPPEPTPDAFLYR
;
A
#
# COMPACT_ATOMS: atom_id res chain seq x y z
N LEU A 1 -37.05 -12.68 -54.87
CA LEU A 1 -37.63 -14.03 -54.72
C LEU A 1 -36.53 -15.12 -54.61
N ASP A 2 -35.31 -14.89 -55.08
CA ASP A 2 -34.21 -15.89 -54.98
C ASP A 2 -33.54 -16.04 -53.60
N ALA A 3 -33.52 -15.00 -52.75
CA ALA A 3 -32.90 -15.10 -51.41
C ALA A 3 -33.64 -16.09 -50.47
N ALA A 4 -34.96 -16.21 -50.61
CA ALA A 4 -35.77 -17.12 -49.81
C ALA A 4 -35.63 -18.59 -50.24
N ALA A 5 -35.28 -18.84 -51.50
CA ALA A 5 -34.99 -20.18 -52.02
C ALA A 5 -33.58 -20.65 -51.62
N ALA A 6 -32.58 -19.75 -51.68
CA ALA A 6 -31.22 -20.03 -51.22
C ALA A 6 -31.15 -20.31 -49.70
N ALA A 7 -31.92 -19.58 -48.88
CA ALA A 7 -32.00 -19.81 -47.44
C ALA A 7 -32.60 -21.18 -47.05
N ARG A 8 -33.36 -21.83 -47.94
CA ARG A 8 -33.93 -23.18 -47.73
C ARG A 8 -32.95 -24.29 -48.07
N ALA A 9 -31.88 -24.00 -48.81
CA ALA A 9 -30.86 -24.97 -49.22
C ALA A 9 -29.55 -24.88 -48.41
N ALA A 10 -29.38 -23.84 -47.61
CA ALA A 10 -28.17 -23.62 -46.80
C ALA A 10 -28.10 -24.60 -45.62
N THR A 11 -26.91 -25.13 -45.37
CA THR A 11 -26.65 -25.97 -44.19
C THR A 11 -26.72 -25.12 -42.90
N ALA A 12 -26.99 -25.75 -41.75
CA ALA A 12 -27.00 -25.05 -40.46
C ALA A 12 -25.69 -24.27 -40.21
N SER A 13 -24.55 -24.82 -40.64
CA SER A 13 -23.25 -24.16 -40.54
C SER A 13 -23.12 -22.90 -41.40
N GLU A 14 -23.70 -22.88 -42.61
CA GLU A 14 -23.67 -21.70 -43.48
C GLU A 14 -24.58 -20.59 -42.97
N LEU A 15 -25.75 -20.96 -42.42
CA LEU A 15 -26.67 -20.02 -41.78
C LEU A 15 -26.05 -19.38 -40.54
N ASP A 16 -25.36 -20.17 -39.70
CA ASP A 16 -24.67 -19.64 -38.52
C ASP A 16 -23.47 -18.76 -38.89
N ALA A 17 -22.72 -19.11 -39.94
CA ALA A 17 -21.64 -18.26 -40.46
C ALA A 17 -22.17 -16.91 -40.97
N ALA A 18 -23.28 -16.91 -41.71
CA ALA A 18 -23.92 -15.68 -42.19
C ALA A 18 -24.43 -14.80 -41.03
N ARG A 19 -25.04 -15.41 -40.00
CA ARG A 19 -25.48 -14.69 -38.80
C ARG A 19 -24.31 -14.12 -38.00
N PHE A 20 -23.21 -14.87 -37.91
CA PHE A 20 -22.00 -14.42 -37.24
C PHE A 20 -21.40 -13.20 -37.96
N ALA A 21 -21.28 -13.26 -39.29
CA ALA A 21 -20.80 -12.13 -40.10
C ALA A 21 -21.71 -10.89 -39.96
N LEU A 22 -23.04 -11.09 -39.93
CA LEU A 22 -23.99 -10.01 -39.66
C LEU A 22 -23.78 -9.42 -38.26
N ALA A 23 -23.57 -10.24 -37.24
CA ALA A 23 -23.32 -9.77 -35.88
C ALA A 23 -22.03 -8.95 -35.79
N THR A 24 -20.95 -9.39 -36.46
CA THR A 24 -19.70 -8.60 -36.55
C THR A 24 -19.93 -7.26 -37.24
N THR A 25 -20.69 -7.25 -38.34
CA THR A 25 -21.02 -6.01 -39.05
C THR A 25 -21.86 -5.06 -38.17
N GLN A 26 -22.82 -5.58 -37.42
CA GLN A 26 -23.62 -4.81 -36.47
C GLN A 26 -22.75 -4.21 -35.36
N HIS A 27 -21.77 -4.97 -34.88
CA HIS A 27 -20.81 -4.51 -33.88
C HIS A 27 -19.96 -3.34 -34.42
N GLU A 28 -19.46 -3.46 -35.64
CA GLU A 28 -18.71 -2.39 -36.33
C GLU A 28 -19.55 -1.12 -36.57
N GLN A 29 -20.86 -1.27 -36.70
CA GLN A 29 -21.82 -0.16 -36.85
C GLN A 29 -22.25 0.46 -35.51
N GLY A 30 -21.71 0.01 -34.37
CA GLY A 30 -22.08 0.50 -33.04
C GLY A 30 -23.40 -0.07 -32.50
N ALA A 31 -24.04 -1.00 -33.21
CA ALA A 31 -25.25 -1.69 -32.74
C ALA A 31 -24.87 -2.86 -31.81
N GLU A 32 -24.22 -2.53 -30.70
CA GLU A 32 -23.59 -3.50 -29.79
C GLU A 32 -24.59 -4.51 -29.24
N SER A 33 -25.73 -4.07 -28.70
CA SER A 33 -26.72 -4.98 -28.10
C SER A 33 -27.29 -5.95 -29.13
N ALA A 34 -27.53 -5.48 -30.36
CA ALA A 34 -28.03 -6.32 -31.45
C ALA A 34 -26.99 -7.37 -31.88
N ALA A 35 -25.72 -6.97 -31.98
CA ALA A 35 -24.61 -7.86 -32.30
C ALA A 35 -24.44 -8.96 -31.25
N TRP A 36 -24.42 -8.61 -29.95
CA TRP A 36 -24.31 -9.59 -28.89
C TRP A 36 -25.53 -10.51 -28.80
N ALA A 37 -26.75 -10.00 -29.01
CA ALA A 37 -27.94 -10.82 -29.07
C ALA A 37 -27.95 -11.79 -30.26
N ALA A 38 -27.33 -11.42 -31.39
CA ALA A 38 -27.12 -12.33 -32.51
C ALA A 38 -26.07 -13.40 -32.18
N LEU A 39 -24.96 -13.04 -31.56
CA LEU A 39 -23.93 -14.00 -31.13
C LEU A 39 -24.45 -14.96 -30.05
N ASP A 40 -25.26 -14.49 -29.10
CA ASP A 40 -25.84 -15.33 -28.04
C ASP A 40 -26.82 -16.37 -28.60
N ARG A 41 -27.59 -16.00 -29.63
CA ARG A 41 -28.46 -16.94 -30.37
C ARG A 41 -27.66 -18.03 -31.09
N ILE A 42 -26.47 -17.71 -31.60
CA ILE A 42 -25.57 -18.69 -32.21
C ILE A 42 -24.92 -19.56 -31.11
N ALA A 43 -24.50 -18.94 -30.01
CA ALA A 43 -23.84 -19.61 -28.89
C ALA A 43 -24.77 -20.57 -28.11
N SER A 44 -26.07 -20.31 -28.11
CA SER A 44 -27.09 -21.17 -27.48
C SER A 44 -27.48 -22.38 -28.31
N GLY A 45 -27.03 -22.47 -29.57
CA GLY A 45 -27.08 -23.69 -30.37
C GLY A 45 -26.15 -24.77 -29.84
N ASP A 46 -26.19 -25.98 -30.42
CA ASP A 46 -25.28 -27.07 -30.05
C ASP A 46 -23.82 -26.69 -30.43
N PRO A 47 -22.91 -26.49 -29.47
CA PRO A 47 -21.52 -26.16 -29.76
C PRO A 47 -20.80 -27.28 -30.51
N GLN A 48 -21.27 -28.53 -30.45
CA GLN A 48 -20.66 -29.62 -31.22
C GLN A 48 -21.16 -29.67 -32.66
N ALA A 49 -22.25 -28.96 -32.99
CA ALA A 49 -22.83 -28.96 -34.32
C ALA A 49 -22.09 -28.06 -35.31
N THR A 50 -21.56 -26.90 -34.87
CA THR A 50 -20.83 -25.98 -35.76
C THR A 50 -19.62 -25.33 -35.07
N THR A 51 -18.52 -25.13 -35.82
CA THR A 51 -17.33 -24.42 -35.30
C THR A 51 -17.64 -22.95 -34.96
N VAL A 52 -18.56 -22.33 -35.70
CA VAL A 52 -19.02 -20.96 -35.45
C VAL A 52 -19.76 -20.86 -34.12
N ALA A 53 -20.60 -21.84 -33.76
CA ALA A 53 -21.25 -21.89 -32.44
C ALA A 53 -20.24 -21.95 -31.29
N ARG A 54 -19.18 -22.75 -31.40
CA ARG A 54 -18.10 -22.77 -30.39
C ARG A 54 -17.39 -21.43 -30.26
N HIS A 55 -17.11 -20.79 -31.38
CA HIS A 55 -16.43 -19.51 -31.38
C HIS A 55 -17.31 -18.40 -30.80
N ALA A 56 -18.59 -18.34 -31.20
CA ALA A 56 -19.57 -17.43 -30.63
C ALA A 56 -19.73 -17.66 -29.11
N ALA A 57 -19.83 -18.91 -28.66
CA ALA A 57 -19.89 -19.24 -27.24
C ALA A 57 -18.63 -18.78 -26.47
N ALA A 58 -17.44 -18.99 -27.03
CA ALA A 58 -16.18 -18.54 -26.43
C ALA A 58 -16.10 -17.00 -26.36
N LEU A 59 -16.54 -16.29 -27.40
CA LEU A 59 -16.58 -14.83 -27.43
C LEU A 59 -17.56 -14.28 -26.40
N VAL A 60 -18.79 -14.81 -26.39
CA VAL A 60 -19.85 -14.38 -25.48
C VAL A 60 -19.50 -14.67 -24.01
N ALA A 61 -18.82 -15.79 -23.73
CA ALA A 61 -18.41 -16.16 -22.38
C ALA A 61 -17.17 -15.39 -21.88
N SER A 62 -16.37 -14.81 -22.77
CA SER A 62 -15.12 -14.15 -22.42
C SER A 62 -15.37 -12.76 -21.80
N PRO A 63 -14.99 -12.52 -20.54
CA PRO A 63 -15.19 -11.22 -19.89
C PRO A 63 -14.42 -10.06 -20.54
N TRP A 64 -13.39 -10.38 -21.34
CA TRP A 64 -12.62 -9.38 -22.08
C TRP A 64 -13.28 -9.01 -23.39
N GLN A 65 -13.99 -9.95 -24.03
CA GLN A 65 -14.67 -9.74 -25.31
C GLN A 65 -16.04 -9.11 -25.10
N ASN A 66 -16.78 -9.56 -24.08
CA ASN A 66 -18.08 -9.01 -23.70
C ASN A 66 -18.05 -8.49 -22.25
N PRO A 67 -17.43 -7.32 -22.01
CA PRO A 67 -17.35 -6.70 -20.69
C PRO A 67 -18.73 -6.31 -20.13
N ASP A 68 -19.71 -6.03 -20.99
CA ASP A 68 -21.08 -5.69 -20.58
C ASP A 68 -21.79 -6.86 -19.89
N ARG A 69 -21.78 -8.05 -20.53
CA ARG A 69 -22.29 -9.27 -19.92
C ARG A 69 -21.55 -9.62 -18.64
N ALA A 70 -20.23 -9.41 -18.61
CA ALA A 70 -19.43 -9.62 -17.42
C ALA A 70 -19.83 -8.69 -16.27
N PHE A 71 -20.12 -7.41 -16.57
CA PHE A 71 -20.64 -6.45 -15.60
C PHE A 71 -21.94 -6.93 -14.98
N HIS A 72 -22.95 -7.27 -15.78
CA HIS A 72 -24.22 -7.76 -15.25
C HIS A 72 -24.08 -9.07 -14.46
N ALA A 73 -23.22 -9.99 -14.92
CA ALA A 73 -22.94 -11.23 -14.20
C ALA A 73 -22.28 -10.98 -12.84
N GLU A 74 -21.30 -10.07 -12.77
CA GLU A 74 -20.64 -9.70 -11.51
C GLU A 74 -21.54 -8.87 -10.59
N SER A 75 -22.37 -7.98 -11.12
CA SER A 75 -23.39 -7.25 -10.35
C SER A 75 -24.42 -8.21 -9.73
N ALA A 76 -24.87 -9.22 -10.47
CA ALA A 76 -25.75 -10.24 -9.90
C ALA A 76 -25.04 -11.14 -8.87
N ARG A 77 -23.73 -11.35 -9.01
CA ARG A 77 -22.91 -12.09 -8.02
C ARG A 77 -22.63 -11.24 -6.78
N SER A 78 -22.41 -9.94 -6.92
CA SER A 78 -22.11 -9.03 -5.81
C SER A 78 -23.29 -8.94 -4.85
N VAL A 79 -24.51 -8.76 -5.37
CA VAL A 79 -25.75 -8.78 -4.59
C VAL A 79 -25.90 -10.12 -3.85
N ARG A 80 -25.70 -11.24 -4.56
CA ARG A 80 -25.76 -12.58 -3.94
C ARG A 80 -24.73 -12.77 -2.83
N ARG A 81 -23.47 -12.32 -3.02
CA ARG A 81 -22.40 -12.43 -2.02
C ARG A 81 -22.64 -11.52 -0.82
N ALA A 82 -23.13 -10.31 -1.04
CA ALA A 82 -23.49 -9.38 0.02
C ALA A 82 -24.60 -9.97 0.89
N VAL A 83 -25.69 -10.44 0.28
CA VAL A 83 -26.80 -11.10 0.98
C VAL A 83 -26.32 -12.37 1.69
N ALA A 84 -25.53 -13.21 1.03
CA ALA A 84 -25.01 -14.44 1.64
C ALA A 84 -24.10 -14.13 2.84
N THR A 85 -23.29 -13.09 2.78
CA THR A 85 -22.40 -12.67 3.87
C THR A 85 -23.19 -12.08 5.03
N GLU A 86 -24.25 -11.34 4.75
CA GLU A 86 -25.13 -10.84 5.80
C GLU A 86 -25.82 -12.01 6.53
N ILE A 87 -26.41 -12.94 5.79
CA ILE A 87 -27.14 -14.08 6.36
C ILE A 87 -26.20 -15.09 7.01
N PHE A 88 -25.11 -15.47 6.35
CA PHE A 88 -24.25 -16.59 6.78
C PHE A 88 -22.89 -16.16 7.34
N GLY A 89 -22.61 -14.86 7.40
CA GLY A 89 -21.36 -14.33 7.94
C GLY A 89 -20.13 -14.90 7.21
N ARG A 90 -19.14 -15.34 7.97
CA ARG A 90 -17.89 -15.92 7.44
C ARG A 90 -18.11 -17.19 6.60
N TYR A 91 -19.23 -17.88 6.79
CA TYR A 91 -19.56 -19.12 6.07
C TYR A 91 -20.08 -18.88 4.65
N ALA A 92 -20.36 -17.63 4.26
CA ALA A 92 -20.74 -17.29 2.89
C ALA A 92 -19.65 -17.64 1.85
N SER A 93 -18.40 -17.75 2.31
CA SER A 93 -17.24 -18.12 1.48
C SER A 93 -16.90 -19.62 1.50
N GLY A 94 -17.77 -20.44 2.10
CA GLY A 94 -17.58 -21.88 2.27
C GLY A 94 -17.35 -22.31 3.72
N PRO A 95 -17.25 -23.62 3.97
CA PRO A 95 -17.03 -24.17 5.30
C PRO A 95 -15.62 -23.87 5.79
N ARG A 96 -15.43 -23.89 7.12
CA ARG A 96 -14.12 -23.64 7.76
C ARG A 96 -13.10 -24.71 7.38
N TYR A 97 -13.55 -25.95 7.26
CA TYR A 97 -12.70 -27.11 7.00
C TYR A 97 -12.64 -27.45 5.52
N ARG A 98 -12.00 -26.60 4.72
CA ARG A 98 -11.85 -26.78 3.26
C ARG A 98 -11.06 -28.03 2.84
N ALA A 99 -10.29 -28.61 3.76
CA ALA A 99 -9.52 -29.83 3.52
C ALA A 99 -10.36 -31.13 3.59
N LEU A 100 -11.60 -31.05 4.08
CA LEU A 100 -12.53 -32.18 4.11
C LEU A 100 -13.41 -32.19 2.84
N PRO A 101 -13.96 -33.36 2.45
CA PRO A 101 -15.06 -33.41 1.48
C PRO A 101 -16.16 -32.42 1.88
N ALA A 102 -16.69 -31.69 0.90
CA ALA A 102 -17.55 -30.54 1.14
C ALA A 102 -18.78 -30.90 2.00
N GLU A 103 -19.36 -32.07 1.77
CA GLU A 103 -20.53 -32.59 2.47
C GLU A 103 -20.25 -32.75 3.98
N VAL A 104 -19.09 -33.29 4.32
CA VAL A 104 -18.65 -33.50 5.72
C VAL A 104 -18.33 -32.16 6.38
N ALA A 105 -17.66 -31.27 5.66
CA ALA A 105 -17.32 -29.94 6.16
C ALA A 105 -18.59 -29.12 6.50
N TYR A 106 -19.60 -29.15 5.64
CA TYR A 106 -20.89 -28.49 5.88
C TYR A 106 -21.68 -29.15 7.01
N LEU A 107 -21.64 -30.48 7.15
CA LEU A 107 -22.31 -31.18 8.25
C LEU A 107 -21.76 -30.76 9.63
N ILE A 108 -20.43 -30.62 9.73
CA ILE A 108 -19.75 -30.16 10.96
C ILE A 108 -20.11 -28.69 11.26
N ASP A 109 -20.13 -27.84 10.22
CA ASP A 109 -20.41 -26.42 10.39
C ASP A 109 -21.91 -26.08 10.50
N ALA A 110 -22.82 -27.01 10.18
CA ALA A 110 -24.26 -26.78 10.10
C ALA A 110 -24.87 -26.12 11.36
N PRO A 111 -24.55 -26.55 12.61
CA PRO A 111 -25.08 -25.90 13.80
C PRO A 111 -24.68 -24.42 13.90
N VAL A 112 -23.42 -24.10 13.56
CA VAL A 112 -22.91 -22.73 13.64
C VAL A 112 -23.43 -21.87 12.49
N ILE A 113 -23.61 -22.44 11.30
CA ILE A 113 -24.26 -21.77 10.17
C ILE A 113 -25.71 -21.41 10.53
N ALA A 114 -26.47 -22.34 11.11
CA ALA A 114 -27.85 -22.10 11.54
C ALA A 114 -27.94 -21.01 12.62
N GLN A 115 -27.07 -21.06 13.63
CA GLN A 115 -26.99 -20.01 14.67
C GLN A 115 -26.61 -18.65 14.07
N THR A 116 -25.71 -18.63 13.09
CA THR A 116 -25.33 -17.41 12.37
C THR A 116 -26.55 -16.84 11.63
N ALA A 117 -27.27 -17.66 10.86
CA ALA A 117 -28.49 -17.24 10.15
C ALA A 117 -29.57 -16.71 11.10
N LEU A 118 -29.81 -17.38 12.24
CA LEU A 118 -30.78 -16.93 13.25
C LEU A 118 -30.40 -15.61 13.92
N SER A 119 -29.10 -15.31 14.05
CA SER A 119 -28.61 -14.05 14.62
C SER A 119 -28.50 -12.90 13.61
N THR A 120 -28.88 -13.11 12.33
CA THR A 120 -28.83 -12.08 11.29
C THR A 120 -29.54 -10.77 11.68
N PRO A 121 -30.74 -10.76 12.28
CA PRO A 121 -31.40 -9.51 12.67
C PRO A 121 -30.58 -8.68 13.66
N PHE A 122 -29.93 -9.33 14.62
CA PHE A 122 -29.04 -8.65 15.58
C PHE A 122 -27.75 -8.17 14.94
N ARG A 123 -27.19 -8.93 13.98
CA ARG A 123 -25.98 -8.52 13.24
C ARG A 123 -26.25 -7.31 12.35
N LEU A 124 -27.40 -7.25 11.69
CA LEU A 124 -27.82 -6.09 10.90
C LEU A 124 -27.94 -4.82 11.76
N LEU A 125 -28.51 -4.93 12.96
CA LEU A 125 -28.63 -3.80 13.90
C LEU A 125 -27.28 -3.32 14.43
N LEU A 126 -26.34 -4.23 14.65
CA LEU A 126 -25.01 -3.92 15.21
C LEU A 126 -23.94 -3.65 14.14
N SER A 127 -24.19 -3.98 12.87
CA SER A 127 -23.27 -3.83 11.75
C SER A 127 -22.72 -2.40 11.58
N PRO A 128 -23.50 -1.32 11.76
CA PRO A 128 -22.97 0.04 11.72
C PRO A 128 -21.97 0.35 12.85
N LEU A 129 -22.11 -0.32 14.00
CA LEU A 129 -21.27 -0.09 15.20
C LEU A 129 -19.99 -0.91 15.19
N GLN A 130 -19.88 -1.93 14.34
CA GLN A 130 -18.76 -2.88 14.36
C GLN A 130 -17.50 -2.38 13.65
N GLY A 131 -17.52 -1.22 12.98
CA GLY A 131 -16.33 -0.45 12.55
C GLY A 131 -15.31 -1.19 11.67
N GLY A 132 -15.60 -2.42 11.23
CA GLY A 132 -14.67 -3.26 10.48
C GLY A 132 -14.75 -2.97 8.97
N PRO A 133 -13.65 -3.17 8.23
CA PRO A 133 -13.65 -3.01 6.78
C PRO A 133 -14.64 -4.00 6.14
N ARG A 134 -15.69 -3.48 5.51
CA ARG A 134 -16.64 -4.29 4.75
C ARG A 134 -15.97 -4.78 3.46
N PRO A 135 -16.14 -6.05 3.06
CA PRO A 135 -15.62 -6.51 1.78
C PRO A 135 -16.28 -5.75 0.62
N ASP A 136 -15.48 -5.25 -0.31
CA ASP A 136 -15.98 -4.61 -1.52
C ASP A 136 -16.46 -5.67 -2.54
N TRP A 137 -17.74 -6.03 -2.43
CA TRP A 137 -18.38 -6.98 -3.33
C TRP A 137 -18.62 -6.41 -4.73
N ARG A 138 -18.68 -5.08 -4.88
CA ARG A 138 -18.96 -4.38 -6.14
C ARG A 138 -17.72 -4.26 -7.02
N ARG A 139 -16.51 -4.47 -6.48
CA ARG A 139 -15.23 -4.41 -7.21
C ARG A 139 -15.20 -5.22 -8.51
N GLY A 140 -15.78 -6.42 -8.53
CA GLY A 140 -15.83 -7.25 -9.74
C GLY A 140 -16.61 -6.59 -10.88
N ALA A 141 -17.76 -5.99 -10.55
CA ALA A 141 -18.57 -5.22 -11.49
C ALA A 141 -17.84 -3.94 -11.93
N ALA A 142 -17.19 -3.22 -11.01
CA ALA A 142 -16.42 -2.03 -11.34
C ALA A 142 -15.29 -2.31 -12.35
N ILE A 143 -14.53 -3.40 -12.16
CA ILE A 143 -13.50 -3.82 -13.13
C ILE A 143 -14.10 -4.08 -14.52
N ALA A 144 -15.27 -4.72 -14.58
CA ALA A 144 -15.94 -4.98 -15.86
C ALA A 144 -16.46 -3.68 -16.51
N ALA A 145 -17.00 -2.75 -15.72
CA ALA A 145 -17.45 -1.45 -16.20
C ALA A 145 -16.28 -0.60 -16.73
N TYR A 146 -15.15 -0.53 -16.02
CA TYR A 146 -13.95 0.18 -16.53
C TYR A 146 -13.44 -0.44 -17.83
N ARG A 147 -13.43 -1.77 -17.95
CA ARG A 147 -13.08 -2.46 -19.20
C ARG A 147 -14.05 -2.17 -20.33
N TYR A 148 -15.33 -2.01 -20.02
CA TYR A 148 -16.33 -1.60 -21.00
C TYR A 148 -15.97 -0.22 -21.56
N LEU A 149 -15.70 0.77 -20.69
CA LEU A 149 -15.33 2.12 -21.11
C LEU A 149 -14.01 2.17 -21.89
N GLU A 150 -13.02 1.35 -21.53
CA GLU A 150 -11.75 1.25 -22.26
C GLU A 150 -11.93 0.67 -23.68
N ARG A 151 -12.83 -0.32 -23.82
CA ARG A 151 -13.02 -1.04 -25.07
C ARG A 151 -14.03 -0.37 -26.01
N PHE A 152 -15.07 0.22 -25.45
CA PHE A 152 -16.19 0.82 -26.16
C PHE A 152 -16.42 2.26 -25.66
N PRO A 153 -15.50 3.20 -25.93
CA PRO A 153 -15.61 4.58 -25.43
C PRO A 153 -16.85 5.31 -25.96
N ASP A 154 -17.37 4.90 -27.13
CA ASP A 154 -18.59 5.42 -27.76
C ASP A 154 -19.71 4.34 -27.80
N GLY A 155 -19.63 3.33 -26.92
CA GLY A 155 -20.59 2.23 -26.87
C GLY A 155 -22.00 2.62 -26.40
N GLU A 156 -22.97 1.75 -26.66
CA GLU A 156 -24.39 1.97 -26.32
C GLU A 156 -24.62 2.16 -24.81
N HIS A 157 -23.82 1.48 -23.97
CA HIS A 157 -23.99 1.46 -22.51
C HIS A 157 -23.02 2.40 -21.77
N VAL A 158 -22.27 3.26 -22.48
CA VAL A 158 -21.25 4.13 -21.86
C VAL A 158 -21.83 4.97 -20.72
N ARG A 159 -22.96 5.63 -20.99
CA ARG A 159 -23.63 6.49 -20.00
C ARG A 159 -23.99 5.73 -18.73
N GLU A 160 -24.64 4.57 -18.87
CA GLU A 160 -25.03 3.72 -17.73
C GLU A 160 -23.81 3.28 -16.93
N ARG A 161 -22.71 2.92 -17.60
CA ARG A 161 -21.47 2.45 -16.96
C ARG A 161 -20.75 3.60 -16.24
N VAL A 162 -20.73 4.80 -16.81
CA VAL A 162 -20.16 6.00 -16.17
C VAL A 162 -20.97 6.38 -14.92
N GLU A 163 -22.30 6.47 -15.02
CA GLU A 163 -23.17 6.82 -13.89
C GLU A 163 -23.03 5.79 -12.75
N TRP A 164 -23.04 4.49 -13.07
CA TRP A 164 -22.85 3.45 -12.05
C TRP A 164 -21.46 3.49 -11.40
N LEU A 165 -20.40 3.75 -12.19
CA LEU A 165 -19.04 3.86 -11.67
C LEU A 165 -18.89 5.10 -10.80
N PHE A 166 -19.54 6.21 -11.17
CA PHE A 166 -19.51 7.45 -10.40
C PHE A 166 -20.07 7.22 -8.99
N GLU A 167 -21.27 6.64 -8.88
CA GLU A 167 -21.88 6.26 -7.60
C GLU A 167 -20.98 5.30 -6.80
N TYR A 168 -20.37 4.34 -7.50
CA TYR A 168 -19.47 3.38 -6.87
C TYR A 168 -18.20 4.02 -6.29
N GLU A 169 -17.61 5.01 -6.97
CA GLU A 169 -16.44 5.72 -6.46
C GLU A 169 -16.80 6.71 -5.34
N GLU A 170 -17.98 7.36 -5.41
CA GLU A 170 -18.51 8.19 -4.32
C GLU A 170 -18.75 7.37 -3.04
N ASP A 171 -19.42 6.21 -3.15
CA ASP A 171 -19.68 5.31 -2.01
C ASP A 171 -18.40 4.84 -1.30
N ARG A 172 -17.28 4.87 -2.02
CA ARG A 172 -15.96 4.47 -1.52
C ARG A 172 -15.12 5.64 -1.03
N GLU A 173 -15.67 6.84 -1.01
CA GLU A 173 -14.97 8.08 -0.70
C GLU A 173 -13.73 8.24 -1.59
N ASN A 174 -13.78 7.80 -2.85
CA ASN A 174 -12.68 8.00 -3.81
C ASN A 174 -12.99 9.21 -4.71
N ALA A 175 -12.83 10.41 -4.14
CA ALA A 175 -13.17 11.67 -4.79
C ALA A 175 -12.43 11.87 -6.13
N LEU A 176 -11.17 11.42 -6.24
CA LEU A 176 -10.44 11.50 -7.51
C LEU A 176 -11.07 10.62 -8.61
N GLY A 177 -11.52 9.42 -8.26
CA GLY A 177 -12.21 8.52 -9.20
C GLY A 177 -13.54 9.12 -9.65
N ALA A 178 -14.35 9.56 -8.68
CA ALA A 178 -15.63 10.21 -8.94
C ALA A 178 -15.48 11.47 -9.81
N LEU A 179 -14.51 12.34 -9.52
CA LEU A 179 -14.26 13.54 -10.31
C LEU A 179 -13.93 13.22 -11.77
N ARG A 180 -13.10 12.21 -12.04
CA ARG A 180 -12.76 11.82 -13.42
C ARG A 180 -13.96 11.30 -14.20
N LEU A 181 -14.90 10.65 -13.52
CA LEU A 181 -16.13 10.14 -14.11
C LEU A 181 -17.18 11.24 -14.30
N ALA A 182 -17.22 12.22 -13.40
CA ALA A 182 -18.09 13.39 -13.52
C ALA A 182 -17.88 14.15 -14.85
N ASP A 183 -16.64 14.19 -15.34
CA ASP A 183 -16.28 14.80 -16.63
C ASP A 183 -16.93 14.12 -17.85
N TRP A 184 -17.38 12.88 -17.69
CA TRP A 184 -18.02 12.07 -18.74
C TRP A 184 -19.55 12.12 -18.67
N ILE A 185 -20.11 12.71 -17.62
CA ILE A 185 -21.56 12.84 -17.43
C ILE A 185 -22.03 14.16 -18.06
N PRO A 186 -22.93 14.13 -19.07
CA PRO A 186 -23.47 15.35 -19.66
C PRO A 186 -24.24 16.18 -18.63
N ASP A 187 -24.08 17.50 -18.68
CA ASP A 187 -24.75 18.46 -17.79
C ASP A 187 -24.51 18.18 -16.29
N PHE A 188 -23.36 17.61 -15.94
CA PHE A 188 -22.99 17.39 -14.53
C PHE A 188 -22.91 18.72 -13.78
N ASP A 189 -23.44 18.73 -12.55
CA ASP A 189 -23.52 19.93 -11.74
C ASP A 189 -22.13 20.54 -11.47
N ALA A 190 -21.96 21.80 -11.84
CA ALA A 190 -20.69 22.50 -11.75
C ALA A 190 -20.27 22.76 -10.30
N GLU A 191 -21.25 22.97 -9.40
CA GLU A 191 -20.99 23.15 -7.97
C GLU A 191 -20.50 21.83 -7.36
N ARG A 192 -21.23 20.73 -7.58
CA ARG A 192 -20.80 19.39 -7.15
C ARG A 192 -19.43 18.98 -7.71
N ARG A 193 -19.14 19.32 -8.96
CA ARG A 193 -17.81 19.07 -9.57
C ARG A 193 -16.70 19.83 -8.83
N ALA A 194 -16.94 21.07 -8.42
CA ALA A 194 -15.98 21.85 -7.67
C ALA A 194 -15.73 21.28 -6.27
N GLU A 195 -16.79 20.79 -5.60
CA GLU A 195 -16.66 20.07 -4.32
C GLU A 195 -15.79 18.81 -4.46
N LEU A 196 -16.08 17.97 -5.47
CA LEU A 196 -15.29 16.76 -5.74
C LEU A 196 -13.83 17.09 -6.07
N ALA A 197 -13.57 18.22 -6.74
CA ALA A 197 -12.22 18.68 -7.02
C ALA A 197 -11.47 19.08 -5.73
N GLU A 198 -12.14 19.75 -4.78
CA GLU A 198 -11.55 20.06 -3.47
C GLU A 198 -11.28 18.78 -2.67
N GLU A 199 -12.23 17.86 -2.61
CA GLU A 199 -12.08 16.58 -1.91
C GLU A 199 -10.95 15.73 -2.53
N ALA A 200 -10.88 15.64 -3.86
CA ALA A 200 -9.82 14.92 -4.56
C ALA A 200 -8.44 15.55 -4.30
N ALA A 201 -8.36 16.88 -4.29
CA ALA A 201 -7.14 17.61 -3.97
C ALA A 201 -6.70 17.35 -2.52
N ALA A 202 -7.63 17.36 -1.57
CA ALA A 202 -7.37 17.05 -0.16
C ALA A 202 -6.83 15.62 0.02
N GLN A 203 -7.47 14.62 -0.61
CA GLN A 203 -7.01 13.22 -0.56
C GLN A 203 -5.60 13.04 -1.14
N GLN A 204 -5.27 13.74 -2.23
CA GLN A 204 -3.93 13.68 -2.81
C GLN A 204 -2.90 14.43 -1.97
N LEU A 205 -3.29 15.54 -1.34
CA LEU A 205 -2.45 16.25 -0.39
C LEU A 205 -2.11 15.34 0.80
N ASP A 206 -3.10 14.66 1.40
CA ASP A 206 -2.87 13.76 2.54
C ASP A 206 -1.88 12.64 2.17
N ARG A 207 -2.06 12.02 1.00
CA ARG A 207 -1.10 11.03 0.47
C ARG A 207 0.30 11.60 0.28
N ALA A 208 0.40 12.85 -0.18
CA ALA A 208 1.68 13.52 -0.33
C ALA A 208 2.35 13.76 1.02
N VAL A 209 1.58 14.13 2.05
CA VAL A 209 2.07 14.38 3.41
C VAL A 209 2.56 13.10 4.08
N ASP A 210 1.86 11.99 3.87
CA ASP A 210 2.25 10.67 4.40
C ASP A 210 3.47 10.07 3.69
N ALA A 211 3.85 10.60 2.51
CA ALA A 211 5.01 10.11 1.78
C ALA A 211 6.29 10.42 2.56
N ARG A 212 6.99 9.36 3.00
CA ARG A 212 8.20 9.48 3.84
C ARG A 212 9.37 10.16 3.13
N ARG A 213 9.63 9.79 1.87
CA ARG A 213 10.77 10.31 1.11
C ARG A 213 10.45 11.70 0.55
N ARG A 214 11.37 12.66 0.72
CA ARG A 214 11.18 14.04 0.27
C ARG A 214 11.05 14.17 -1.24
N ASP A 215 11.76 13.36 -2.03
CA ASP A 215 11.65 13.38 -3.48
C ASP A 215 10.25 12.98 -3.97
N THR A 216 9.72 11.88 -3.43
CA THR A 216 8.35 11.42 -3.70
C THR A 216 7.34 12.44 -3.20
N ARG A 217 7.46 12.92 -1.96
CA ARG A 217 6.58 13.95 -1.40
C ARG A 217 6.59 15.22 -2.24
N ALA A 218 7.76 15.72 -2.63
CA ALA A 218 7.88 16.90 -3.47
C ALA A 218 7.32 16.70 -4.88
N GLN A 219 7.39 15.48 -5.44
CA GLN A 219 6.74 15.15 -6.72
C GLN A 219 5.21 15.13 -6.56
N LEU A 220 4.70 14.47 -5.52
CA LEU A 220 3.27 14.39 -5.23
C LEU A 220 2.67 15.78 -4.99
N LEU A 221 3.27 16.59 -4.13
CA LEU A 221 2.82 17.97 -3.87
C LEU A 221 2.76 18.81 -5.16
N ARG A 222 3.77 18.69 -6.03
CA ARG A 222 3.76 19.34 -7.35
C ARG A 222 2.68 18.79 -8.26
N GLY A 223 2.34 17.51 -8.15
CA GLY A 223 1.20 16.89 -8.83
C GLY A 223 -0.10 17.55 -8.41
N VAL A 224 -0.36 17.67 -7.10
CA VAL A 224 -1.57 18.31 -6.55
C VAL A 224 -1.71 19.75 -7.05
N VAL A 225 -0.63 20.55 -6.98
CA VAL A 225 -0.64 21.95 -7.47
C VAL A 225 -0.98 22.06 -8.95
N ARG A 226 -0.54 21.10 -9.77
CA ARG A 226 -0.78 21.11 -11.22
C ARG A 226 -2.17 20.63 -11.59
N GLU A 227 -2.67 19.61 -10.90
CA GLU A 227 -3.98 18.99 -11.17
C GLU A 227 -5.11 19.83 -10.57
N PHE A 228 -4.86 20.49 -9.43
CA PHE A 228 -5.86 21.27 -8.69
C PHE A 228 -5.33 22.66 -8.28
N PRO A 229 -5.04 23.56 -9.24
CA PRO A 229 -4.47 24.88 -8.91
C PRO A 229 -5.43 25.79 -8.13
N ASP A 230 -6.74 25.63 -8.33
CA ASP A 230 -7.77 26.54 -7.79
C ASP A 230 -8.33 26.09 -6.43
N SER A 231 -8.02 24.86 -5.99
CA SER A 231 -8.48 24.31 -4.70
C SER A 231 -7.67 24.83 -3.52
N GLU A 232 -8.25 24.83 -2.33
CA GLU A 232 -7.54 25.20 -1.10
C GLU A 232 -6.45 24.17 -0.79
N ALA A 233 -6.72 22.88 -0.95
CA ALA A 233 -5.70 21.83 -0.85
C ALA A 233 -4.55 22.02 -1.85
N GLY A 234 -4.82 22.50 -3.07
CA GLY A 234 -3.81 22.86 -4.06
C GLY A 234 -2.90 24.00 -3.60
N LYS A 235 -3.49 25.07 -3.05
CA LYS A 235 -2.73 26.18 -2.45
C LYS A 235 -1.86 25.71 -1.29
N GLN A 236 -2.40 24.88 -0.39
CA GLN A 236 -1.65 24.28 0.71
C GLN A 236 -0.52 23.38 0.22
N ALA A 237 -0.76 22.57 -0.82
CA ALA A 237 0.28 21.76 -1.45
C ALA A 237 1.41 22.63 -2.00
N GLY A 238 1.09 23.79 -2.58
CA GLY A 238 2.06 24.77 -3.06
C GLY A 238 2.92 25.37 -1.94
N LEU A 239 2.31 25.75 -0.82
CA LEU A 239 3.02 26.24 0.37
C LEU A 239 3.95 25.16 0.93
N ARG A 240 3.47 23.91 1.07
CA ARG A 240 4.28 22.79 1.54
C ARG A 240 5.41 22.45 0.58
N ALA A 241 5.18 22.48 -0.73
CA ALA A 241 6.22 22.23 -1.73
C ALA A 241 7.34 23.27 -1.66
N ARG A 242 6.97 24.54 -1.39
CA ARG A 242 7.93 25.62 -1.16
C ARG A 242 8.71 25.41 0.13
N ASP A 243 8.02 25.09 1.22
CA ASP A 243 8.65 24.78 2.51
C ASP A 243 9.63 23.60 2.41
N GLU A 244 9.24 22.53 1.72
CA GLU A 244 10.11 21.38 1.45
C GLU A 244 11.36 21.78 0.67
N ARG A 245 11.25 22.76 -0.24
CA ARG A 245 12.40 23.27 -1.00
C ARG A 245 13.30 24.18 -0.16
N GLU A 246 12.72 25.08 0.62
CA GLU A 246 13.45 26.09 1.40
C GLU A 246 14.07 25.53 2.68
N LYS A 247 13.34 24.67 3.39
CA LYS A 247 13.73 24.15 4.72
C LYS A 247 14.32 22.74 4.67
N GLY A 248 14.07 21.99 3.60
CA GLY A 248 14.48 20.59 3.54
C GLY A 248 16.00 20.45 3.47
N THR A 249 16.58 19.75 4.45
CA THR A 249 18.00 19.42 4.44
C THR A 249 18.25 18.26 3.47
N PRO A 250 19.38 18.26 2.76
CA PRO A 250 19.70 17.19 1.82
C PRO A 250 20.30 15.98 2.49
N GLN A 251 20.63 16.05 3.78
CA GLN A 251 21.00 14.90 4.59
C GLN A 251 20.35 15.01 5.96
N ARG A 252 20.02 13.86 6.55
CA ARG A 252 19.60 13.73 7.94
C ARG A 252 19.99 12.36 8.48
N ILE A 253 21.29 12.09 8.46
CA ILE A 253 21.85 10.86 9.04
C ILE A 253 21.94 11.07 10.55
N ARG A 254 21.12 10.34 11.29
CA ARG A 254 20.91 10.51 12.72
C ARG A 254 21.65 9.44 13.52
N MET A 255 22.26 9.85 14.63
CA MET A 255 22.81 8.99 15.67
C MET A 255 21.99 9.27 16.93
N THR A 256 21.25 8.29 17.41
CA THR A 256 20.44 8.45 18.63
C THR A 256 21.32 8.65 19.85
N ARG A 257 20.71 9.15 20.94
CA ARG A 257 21.41 9.31 22.22
C ARG A 257 21.97 7.99 22.74
N GLY A 258 21.18 6.91 22.69
CA GLY A 258 21.64 5.59 23.14
C GLY A 258 22.76 5.03 22.26
N PHE A 259 22.73 5.27 20.94
CA PHE A 259 23.86 4.92 20.07
C PHE A 259 25.15 5.64 20.48
N LEU A 260 25.06 6.94 20.76
CA LEU A 260 26.21 7.76 21.19
C LEU A 260 26.73 7.36 22.58
N ALA A 261 25.84 6.98 23.49
CA ALA A 261 26.19 6.46 24.81
C ALA A 261 26.90 5.10 24.74
N GLU A 262 26.49 4.22 23.82
CA GLU A 262 27.15 2.94 23.56
C GLU A 262 28.52 3.11 22.84
N ASN A 263 28.69 4.22 22.11
CA ASN A 263 29.89 4.52 21.32
C ASN A 263 30.59 5.81 21.79
N PRO A 264 31.18 5.83 23.01
CA PRO A 264 31.74 7.05 23.61
C PRO A 264 32.91 7.66 22.82
N ARG A 265 33.58 6.89 21.96
CA ARG A 265 34.63 7.42 21.06
C ARG A 265 34.06 8.37 20.01
N ILE A 266 32.84 8.12 19.53
CA ILE A 266 32.15 8.99 18.57
C ILE A 266 31.67 10.26 19.26
N ALA A 267 31.05 10.12 20.44
CA ALA A 267 30.55 11.28 21.20
C ALA A 267 31.69 12.16 21.73
N GLY A 268 32.78 11.55 22.19
CA GLY A 268 33.88 12.23 22.87
C GLY A 268 34.81 13.06 21.98
N PRO A 269 35.96 13.51 22.52
CA PRO A 269 36.86 14.47 21.86
C PRO A 269 37.43 14.03 20.52
N LEU A 270 37.48 12.72 20.27
CA LEU A 270 37.98 12.14 19.02
C LEU A 270 36.94 12.16 17.89
N GLY A 271 35.65 12.33 18.19
CA GLY A 271 34.59 12.45 17.19
C GLY A 271 33.93 13.82 17.26
N LEU A 272 32.68 13.86 17.72
CA LEU A 272 31.86 15.06 17.78
C LEU A 272 32.35 16.06 18.82
N GLY A 273 32.95 15.59 19.92
CA GLY A 273 33.38 16.43 21.04
C GLY A 273 32.20 16.96 21.84
N ILE A 274 31.16 16.15 22.01
CA ILE A 274 30.00 16.42 22.86
C ILE A 274 30.46 16.40 24.32
N ASP A 275 29.96 17.34 25.11
CA ASP A 275 30.17 17.34 26.56
C ASP A 275 29.56 16.06 27.17
N PRO A 276 30.32 15.25 27.94
CA PRO A 276 29.80 14.06 28.60
C PRO A 276 28.55 14.30 29.45
N MET A 277 28.35 15.52 29.97
CA MET A 277 27.14 15.88 30.71
C MET A 277 25.88 15.74 29.84
N LEU A 278 25.97 15.90 28.52
CA LEU A 278 24.80 15.76 27.63
C LEU A 278 24.35 14.31 27.41
N LEU A 279 25.05 13.32 28.00
CA LEU A 279 24.77 11.89 27.88
C LEU A 279 24.62 11.20 29.25
N ASP A 280 24.50 11.97 30.33
CA ASP A 280 24.51 11.46 31.71
C ASP A 280 23.13 11.03 32.25
N GLY A 281 22.05 11.21 31.48
CA GLY A 281 20.68 10.92 31.91
C GLY A 281 20.02 12.02 32.74
N SER A 282 20.66 13.18 32.91
CA SER A 282 20.15 14.29 33.72
C SER A 282 19.44 15.34 32.86
N LEU A 283 18.10 15.33 32.90
CA LEU A 283 17.27 16.28 32.14
C LEU A 283 17.50 17.76 32.52
N HIS A 284 18.17 18.03 33.66
CA HIS A 284 18.36 19.38 34.20
C HIS A 284 19.54 20.14 33.58
N ASN A 285 20.40 19.48 32.81
CA ASN A 285 21.57 20.10 32.18
C ASN A 285 21.37 20.39 30.67
N GLY A 286 20.14 20.24 30.17
CA GLY A 286 19.86 20.31 28.74
C GLY A 286 20.39 19.10 27.99
N GLU A 287 20.19 17.89 28.57
CA GLU A 287 20.62 16.60 28.02
C GLU A 287 20.29 16.50 26.53
N LEU A 288 21.06 15.70 25.80
CA LEU A 288 20.67 15.30 24.46
C LEU A 288 19.30 14.61 24.51
N HIS A 289 18.41 14.95 23.58
CA HIS A 289 17.14 14.27 23.38
C HIS A 289 17.39 12.88 22.77
N ASP A 290 16.42 11.97 22.83
CA ASP A 290 16.53 10.63 22.22
C ASP A 290 16.77 10.67 20.69
N GLU A 291 16.42 11.77 20.03
CA GLU A 291 16.77 12.03 18.63
C GLU A 291 18.29 12.11 18.40
N GLY A 292 19.05 12.49 19.42
CA GLY A 292 20.49 12.52 19.40
C GLY A 292 21.09 13.62 18.51
N VAL A 293 22.04 13.23 17.66
CA VAL A 293 22.78 14.13 16.76
C VAL A 293 22.53 13.74 15.31
N SER A 294 22.30 14.73 14.43
CA SER A 294 22.09 14.52 13.00
C SER A 294 23.13 15.23 12.13
N PHE A 295 23.67 14.55 11.12
CA PHE A 295 24.40 15.18 10.03
C PHE A 295 23.43 15.76 9.01
N LEU A 296 23.53 17.06 8.75
CA LEU A 296 22.64 17.79 7.83
C LEU A 296 23.26 18.04 6.44
N GLY A 297 24.51 17.64 6.23
CA GLY A 297 25.30 18.01 5.06
C GLY A 297 26.05 19.34 5.26
N GLY A 298 26.96 19.69 4.35
CA GLY A 298 27.62 21.01 4.40
C GLY A 298 28.54 21.23 5.61
N ARG A 299 28.98 20.14 6.25
CA ARG A 299 29.65 20.14 7.58
C ARG A 299 28.79 20.70 8.72
N VAL A 300 27.47 20.67 8.57
CA VAL A 300 26.53 21.08 9.60
C VAL A 300 26.07 19.84 10.37
N VAL A 301 26.14 19.96 11.69
CA VAL A 301 25.63 18.98 12.65
C VAL A 301 24.51 19.65 13.44
N GLU A 302 23.41 18.94 13.65
CA GLU A 302 22.30 19.35 14.49
C GLU A 302 22.28 18.48 15.75
N LEU A 303 22.31 19.13 16.92
CA LEU A 303 22.10 18.51 18.22
C LEU A 303 20.64 18.74 18.62
N ALA A 304 19.92 17.67 18.93
CA ALA A 304 18.59 17.75 19.52
C ALA A 304 18.75 17.69 21.04
N LEU A 305 18.45 18.79 21.74
CA LEU A 305 18.51 18.88 23.20
C LEU A 305 17.10 18.76 23.78
N VAL A 306 16.98 18.22 24.99
CA VAL A 306 15.71 18.18 25.72
C VAL A 306 15.22 19.61 25.94
N ALA A 307 13.92 19.83 25.72
CA ALA A 307 13.29 21.13 25.92
C ALA A 307 13.42 21.60 27.37
N GLN A 308 13.33 22.92 27.61
CA GLN A 308 13.44 23.51 28.95
C GLN A 308 12.38 22.98 29.95
N SER A 309 11.28 22.41 29.47
CA SER A 309 10.28 21.71 30.29
C SER A 309 10.85 20.48 31.01
N GLY A 310 11.94 19.91 30.48
CA GLY A 310 12.53 18.67 30.98
C GLY A 310 11.69 17.42 30.68
N GLU A 311 10.68 17.51 29.81
CA GLU A 311 9.89 16.34 29.41
C GLU A 311 10.50 15.65 28.18
N PRO A 312 10.84 14.34 28.26
CA PRO A 312 11.45 13.62 27.13
C PRO A 312 10.56 13.46 25.88
N LYS A 313 9.27 13.81 25.97
CA LYS A 313 8.30 13.70 24.87
C LYS A 313 8.07 15.01 24.14
N ASP A 314 8.58 16.12 24.67
CA ASP A 314 8.42 17.43 24.06
C ASP A 314 9.31 17.57 22.83
N GLU A 315 8.94 18.48 21.93
CA GLU A 315 9.74 18.75 20.74
C GLU A 315 11.14 19.26 21.15
N PRO A 316 12.23 18.65 20.67
CA PRO A 316 13.57 19.01 21.12
C PRO A 316 14.00 20.40 20.65
N GLU A 317 14.82 21.05 21.47
CA GLU A 317 15.51 22.27 21.07
C GLU A 317 16.67 21.92 20.13
N ARG A 318 16.61 22.39 18.88
CA ARG A 318 17.57 22.03 17.83
C ARG A 318 18.68 23.07 17.71
N VAL A 319 19.91 22.68 18.07
CA VAL A 319 21.09 23.54 17.95
C VAL A 319 21.96 23.09 16.78
N ARG A 320 22.26 24.00 15.85
CA ARG A 320 23.10 23.70 14.68
C ARG A 320 24.50 24.25 14.85
N ALA A 321 25.50 23.42 14.59
CA ALA A 321 26.91 23.79 14.64
C ALA A 321 27.63 23.37 13.37
N ARG A 322 28.58 24.19 12.92
CA ARG A 322 29.48 23.84 11.83
C ARG A 322 30.72 23.14 12.37
N VAL A 323 31.09 22.03 11.77
CA VAL A 323 32.23 21.21 12.17
C VAL A 323 33.38 21.39 11.17
N GLY A 324 34.63 21.33 11.67
CA GLY A 324 35.82 21.32 10.81
C GLY A 324 35.85 20.08 9.91
N ALA A 325 36.39 20.19 8.70
CA ALA A 325 36.44 19.07 7.75
C ALA A 325 37.17 17.84 8.34
N GLU A 326 38.30 18.05 9.00
CA GLU A 326 39.06 16.96 9.65
C GLU A 326 38.27 16.29 10.78
N ARG A 327 37.55 17.09 11.59
CA ARG A 327 36.72 16.54 12.67
C ARG A 327 35.57 15.73 12.10
N LEU A 328 34.90 16.22 11.06
CA LEU A 328 33.82 15.48 10.39
C LEU A 328 34.35 14.17 9.79
N ALA A 329 35.45 14.21 9.03
CA ALA A 329 36.06 13.03 8.42
C ALA A 329 36.40 11.97 9.48
N ARG A 330 37.01 12.40 10.59
CA ARG A 330 37.34 11.53 11.72
C ARG A 330 36.10 10.95 12.40
N THR A 331 35.08 11.76 12.63
CA THR A 331 33.82 11.31 13.23
C THR A 331 33.13 10.26 12.36
N VAL A 332 33.10 10.49 11.04
CA VAL A 332 32.52 9.55 10.08
C VAL A 332 33.30 8.25 10.02
N ALA A 333 34.63 8.30 10.02
CA ALA A 333 35.45 7.10 10.08
C ALA A 333 35.17 6.27 11.35
N LEU A 334 35.08 6.92 12.51
CA LEU A 334 34.73 6.27 13.78
C LEU A 334 33.31 5.68 13.75
N LEU A 335 32.35 6.40 13.14
CA LEU A 335 30.97 5.94 13.00
C LEU A 335 30.89 4.64 12.19
N GLU A 336 31.56 4.58 11.03
CA GLU A 336 31.56 3.39 10.19
C GLU A 336 32.33 2.24 10.84
N GLU A 337 33.44 2.50 11.52
CA GLU A 337 34.16 1.47 12.29
C GLU A 337 33.25 0.88 13.39
N SER A 338 32.64 1.73 14.22
CA SER A 338 31.70 1.31 15.26
C SER A 338 30.53 0.51 14.69
N ALA A 339 29.99 0.92 13.56
CA ALA A 339 28.85 0.27 12.96
C ALA A 339 29.21 -1.04 12.23
N LEU A 340 30.47 -1.22 11.79
CA LEU A 340 30.98 -2.52 11.31
C LEU A 340 31.21 -3.48 12.49
N LEU A 341 31.81 -2.98 13.57
CA LEU A 341 31.99 -3.76 14.80
C LEU A 341 30.65 -4.21 15.39
N GLY A 342 29.62 -3.36 15.33
CA GLY A 342 28.26 -3.72 15.74
C GLY A 342 27.73 -4.95 15.00
N VAL A 343 27.90 -4.99 13.68
CA VAL A 343 27.49 -6.13 12.82
C VAL A 343 28.30 -7.39 13.10
N GLU A 344 29.60 -7.26 13.40
CA GLU A 344 30.42 -8.42 13.79
C GLU A 344 30.00 -9.00 15.16
N LEU A 345 29.49 -8.16 16.06
CA LEU A 345 29.02 -8.56 17.37
C LEU A 345 27.59 -9.11 17.36
N ASP A 346 26.73 -8.55 16.52
CA ASP A 346 25.32 -8.93 16.37
C ASP A 346 24.90 -8.83 14.90
N ALA A 347 24.60 -9.98 14.28
CA ALA A 347 24.15 -10.02 12.89
C ALA A 347 22.82 -9.26 12.68
N ASP A 348 21.98 -9.17 13.71
CA ASP A 348 20.74 -8.39 13.69
C ASP A 348 21.02 -6.86 13.71
N ASP A 349 22.26 -6.43 13.92
CA ASP A 349 22.70 -5.03 13.80
C ASP A 349 23.05 -4.62 12.35
N ALA A 350 22.81 -5.50 11.37
CA ALA A 350 23.04 -5.23 9.96
C ALA A 350 22.43 -3.89 9.52
N GLN A 351 23.27 -3.02 8.95
CA GLN A 351 22.84 -1.72 8.45
C GLN A 351 21.95 -1.90 7.21
N THR A 352 20.84 -1.18 7.14
CA THR A 352 20.06 -1.14 5.89
C THR A 352 20.85 -0.44 4.81
N VAL A 353 20.77 -0.97 3.58
CA VAL A 353 21.45 -0.38 2.41
C VAL A 353 20.89 1.02 2.15
N ASP A 354 21.78 2.02 2.11
CA ASP A 354 21.43 3.41 1.80
C ASP A 354 22.59 4.06 1.03
N GLY A 355 22.48 4.09 -0.30
CA GLY A 355 23.53 4.65 -1.16
C GLY A 355 23.76 6.15 -0.96
N SER A 356 22.74 6.90 -0.52
CA SER A 356 22.88 8.34 -0.24
C SER A 356 23.67 8.57 1.04
N ARG A 357 23.44 7.75 2.06
CA ARG A 357 24.27 7.72 3.28
C ARG A 357 25.71 7.40 2.92
N ASP A 358 25.94 6.32 2.20
CA ASP A 358 27.28 5.82 1.89
C ASP A 358 28.08 6.85 1.09
N LEU A 359 27.45 7.45 0.07
CA LEU A 359 28.06 8.53 -0.71
C LEU A 359 28.40 9.75 0.17
N TYR A 360 27.50 10.13 1.09
CA TYR A 360 27.78 11.24 2.00
C TYR A 360 28.97 10.94 2.92
N LEU A 361 29.01 9.74 3.51
CA LEU A 361 30.10 9.35 4.42
C LEU A 361 31.44 9.26 3.67
N GLU A 362 31.46 8.72 2.46
CA GLU A 362 32.64 8.69 1.60
C GLU A 362 33.14 10.12 1.30
N ARG A 363 32.25 11.02 0.88
CA ARG A 363 32.60 12.42 0.64
C ARG A 363 33.09 13.12 1.91
N ALA A 364 32.51 12.81 3.07
CA ALA A 364 32.93 13.35 4.35
C ALA A 364 34.35 12.92 4.72
N ARG A 365 34.72 11.66 4.49
CA ARG A 365 36.10 11.16 4.68
C ARG A 365 37.10 11.87 3.78
N LEU A 366 36.72 12.14 2.54
CA LEU A 366 37.55 12.84 1.55
C LEU A 366 37.60 14.36 1.77
N GLY A 367 36.84 14.90 2.73
CA GLY A 367 36.74 16.35 2.95
C GLY A 367 35.91 17.09 1.89
N LEU A 368 35.17 16.38 1.04
CA LEU A 368 34.38 16.91 -0.08
C LEU A 368 32.93 17.22 0.30
N THR A 369 32.71 17.78 1.49
CA THR A 369 31.38 18.07 2.06
C THR A 369 30.99 19.54 2.02
N ASP A 370 31.81 20.39 1.41
CA ASP A 370 31.52 21.82 1.28
C ASP A 370 30.36 22.10 0.32
N GLU A 371 30.26 21.33 -0.76
CA GLU A 371 29.13 21.40 -1.67
C GLU A 371 28.00 20.52 -1.17
N VAL A 372 26.89 21.17 -0.87
CA VAL A 372 25.66 20.55 -0.41
C VAL A 372 24.83 20.13 -1.62
N ASP A 373 24.64 18.81 -1.81
CA ASP A 373 23.78 18.30 -2.88
C ASP A 373 22.31 18.51 -2.52
N ALA A 374 21.73 19.63 -2.95
CA ALA A 374 20.35 20.00 -2.64
C ALA A 374 19.29 19.16 -3.38
N ARG A 375 19.67 18.17 -4.20
CA ARG A 375 18.72 17.33 -4.92
C ARG A 375 17.92 16.47 -3.92
N PRO A 376 16.59 16.37 -4.03
CA PRO A 376 15.78 15.54 -3.14
C PRO A 376 16.17 14.06 -3.14
N THR A 377 16.74 13.56 -4.24
CA THR A 377 17.21 12.16 -4.36
C THR A 377 18.50 11.89 -3.58
N ALA A 378 19.24 12.94 -3.20
CA ALA A 378 20.47 12.81 -2.42
C ALA A 378 20.19 12.64 -0.92
N GLU A 379 18.92 12.72 -0.49
CA GLU A 379 18.54 12.59 0.92
C GLU A 379 18.79 11.19 1.48
N SER A 380 19.50 11.14 2.62
CA SER A 380 19.46 10.01 3.55
C SER A 380 18.81 10.44 4.86
N THR A 381 17.86 9.62 5.33
CA THR A 381 17.25 9.73 6.66
C THR A 381 17.67 8.56 7.56
N TYR A 382 18.84 7.97 7.30
CA TYR A 382 19.32 6.80 8.03
C TYR A 382 19.48 7.10 9.52
N VAL A 383 19.11 6.14 10.38
CA VAL A 383 19.21 6.28 11.84
C VAL A 383 20.08 5.16 12.41
N TYR A 384 21.24 5.54 12.95
CA TYR A 384 22.04 4.70 13.83
C TYR A 384 21.39 4.68 15.21
N ARG A 385 20.99 3.47 15.64
CA ARG A 385 20.35 3.20 16.94
C ARG A 385 21.24 2.30 17.76
N GLY A 386 21.27 2.52 19.08
CA GLY A 386 21.97 1.62 19.99
C GLY A 386 21.29 0.26 20.05
N LEU A 387 22.04 -0.78 20.38
CA LEU A 387 21.51 -2.14 20.56
C LEU A 387 20.47 -2.17 21.68
N ARG A 388 20.70 -1.42 22.78
CA ARG A 388 19.75 -1.32 23.89
C ARG A 388 18.44 -0.68 23.46
N GLU A 389 18.49 0.34 22.60
CA GLU A 389 17.30 1.01 22.08
C GLU A 389 16.52 0.12 21.11
N ARG A 390 17.23 -0.66 20.28
CA ARG A 390 16.61 -1.54 19.29
C ARG A 390 15.83 -2.67 19.95
N TYR A 391 16.35 -3.23 21.04
CA TYR A 391 15.76 -4.41 21.68
C TYR A 391 15.03 -4.13 23.01
N GLY A 392 15.14 -2.91 23.56
CA GLY A 392 14.55 -2.54 24.85
C GLY A 392 15.21 -3.19 26.08
N LEU A 393 16.10 -4.16 25.88
CA LEU A 393 16.89 -4.90 26.88
C LEU A 393 18.23 -5.31 26.22
N VAL A 394 19.31 -5.38 26.99
CA VAL A 394 20.53 -6.07 26.53
C VAL A 394 20.16 -7.54 26.37
N ARG A 395 20.06 -8.06 25.14
CA ARG A 395 20.12 -9.51 24.94
C ARG A 395 21.41 -9.95 25.63
N GLY A 396 21.29 -10.73 26.71
CA GLY A 396 22.37 -11.66 27.03
C GLY A 396 22.64 -12.42 25.73
N ARG A 397 23.92 -12.47 25.33
CA ARG A 397 24.43 -13.18 24.14
C ARG A 397 23.49 -14.31 23.77
N GLU A 398 23.13 -14.44 22.50
CA GLU A 398 22.31 -15.56 22.03
C GLU A 398 22.68 -16.82 22.80
N SER A 399 21.70 -17.38 23.48
CA SER A 399 21.91 -18.61 24.22
C SER A 399 22.57 -19.60 23.26
N ILE A 400 23.78 -20.07 23.59
CA ILE A 400 24.48 -21.15 22.86
C ILE A 400 23.59 -22.41 22.77
N LEU A 401 22.50 -22.46 23.54
CA LEU A 401 21.56 -23.56 23.57
C LEU A 401 20.61 -23.52 22.36
N PRO A 402 20.39 -24.65 21.67
CA PRO A 402 19.57 -24.74 20.45
C PRO A 402 18.04 -24.65 20.70
N PHE A 403 17.61 -24.11 21.84
CA PHE A 403 16.20 -24.05 22.24
C PHE A 403 15.86 -22.77 23.02
N ASP A 404 14.64 -22.31 22.83
CA ASP A 404 14.02 -21.26 23.64
C ASP A 404 13.27 -21.86 24.82
N LEU A 405 13.37 -21.25 26.01
CA LEU A 405 12.50 -21.57 27.14
C LEU A 405 11.22 -20.75 27.02
N VAL A 406 10.14 -21.38 26.59
CA VAL A 406 8.83 -20.74 26.56
C VAL A 406 8.15 -20.96 27.91
N LEU A 407 7.94 -19.85 28.63
CA LEU A 407 7.16 -19.84 29.86
C LEU A 407 5.69 -19.62 29.49
N GLN A 408 4.90 -20.67 29.53
CA GLN A 408 3.45 -20.58 29.30
C GLN A 408 2.74 -20.65 30.66
N GLY A 409 2.09 -19.56 31.03
CA GLY A 409 1.25 -19.47 32.22
C GLY A 409 -0.22 -19.36 31.84
N SER A 410 -1.04 -20.27 32.36
CA SER A 410 -2.49 -20.14 32.36
C SER A 410 -2.92 -19.57 33.71
N LEU A 411 -3.46 -18.33 33.73
CA LEU A 411 -4.00 -17.73 34.95
C LEU A 411 -5.17 -18.52 35.54
N GLY A 412 -5.84 -19.37 34.75
CA GLY A 412 -6.95 -20.21 35.20
C GLY A 412 -6.51 -21.46 35.97
N GLU A 413 -5.26 -21.91 35.82
CA GLU A 413 -4.80 -23.19 36.37
C GLU A 413 -3.61 -23.06 37.34
N LEU A 414 -3.08 -21.85 37.56
CA LEU A 414 -1.88 -21.59 38.40
C LEU A 414 -0.67 -22.48 38.05
N GLY A 415 -0.62 -23.02 36.84
CA GLY A 415 0.48 -23.81 36.32
C GLY A 415 1.46 -22.93 35.55
N LEU A 416 2.70 -22.86 36.02
CA LEU A 416 3.84 -22.33 35.28
C LEU A 416 4.58 -23.50 34.64
N GLY A 417 4.39 -23.69 33.34
CA GLY A 417 5.15 -24.66 32.55
C GLY A 417 6.28 -23.98 31.79
N ALA A 418 7.49 -24.50 31.92
CA ALA A 418 8.62 -24.13 31.07
C ALA A 418 8.92 -25.29 30.14
N PHE A 419 8.79 -25.09 28.83
CA PHE A 419 9.10 -26.12 27.84
C PHE A 419 10.17 -25.62 26.86
N PRO A 420 11.15 -26.47 26.51
CA PRO A 420 12.15 -26.15 25.49
C PRO A 420 11.49 -26.21 24.11
N ARG A 421 11.44 -25.08 23.42
CA ARG A 421 11.05 -24.99 22.01
C ARG A 421 12.33 -25.00 21.18
N TRP A 422 12.56 -26.07 20.44
CA TRP A 422 13.68 -26.16 19.50
C TRP A 422 13.55 -25.07 18.44
N ARG A 423 14.62 -24.28 18.25
CA ARG A 423 14.66 -23.34 17.14
C ARG A 423 14.95 -24.12 15.86
N PRO A 424 14.13 -24.00 14.81
CA PRO A 424 14.56 -24.46 13.50
C PRO A 424 15.84 -23.67 13.13
N PRO A 425 16.89 -24.32 12.61
CA PRO A 425 18.08 -23.61 12.16
C PRO A 425 17.67 -22.60 11.08
N GLU A 426 18.32 -21.44 11.07
CA GLU A 426 18.06 -20.46 10.02
C GLU A 426 18.37 -21.09 8.66
N PRO A 427 17.50 -20.89 7.66
CA PRO A 427 17.76 -21.36 6.31
C PRO A 427 19.06 -20.70 5.83
N THR A 428 20.04 -21.53 5.49
CA THR A 428 21.31 -21.05 4.96
C THR A 428 21.07 -20.28 3.65
N PRO A 429 21.93 -19.30 3.29
CA PRO A 429 21.73 -18.47 2.09
C PRO A 429 21.60 -19.26 0.78
N ASP A 430 22.08 -20.51 0.77
CA ASP A 430 22.01 -21.47 -0.33
C ASP A 430 20.78 -22.39 -0.27
N ALA A 431 19.93 -22.29 0.76
CA ALA A 431 18.73 -23.12 0.91
C ALA A 431 17.72 -22.99 -0.25
N PHE A 432 17.78 -21.89 -1.02
CA PHE A 432 16.97 -21.73 -2.24
C PHE A 432 17.45 -22.61 -3.41
N LEU A 433 18.70 -23.10 -3.39
CA LEU A 433 19.24 -24.00 -4.41
C LEU A 433 18.79 -25.45 -4.21
N TYR A 434 18.22 -25.77 -3.05
CA TYR A 434 17.81 -27.12 -2.66
C TYR A 434 16.28 -27.27 -2.53
N ARG A 435 15.51 -26.26 -2.93
CA ARG A 435 14.05 -26.34 -3.18
C ARG A 435 13.80 -26.47 -4.67
#